data_AF-A0A967GYD2-F1
#
_entry.id   AF-A0A967GYD2-F1
#
_cell.length_a   1.000
_cell.length_b   1.000
_cell.length_c   1.000
_cell.angle_alpha   90.00
_cell.angle_beta   90.00
_cell.angle_gamma   90.00
#
_symmetry.space_group_name_H-M   'P 1'
#
loop_
_entity.id
_entity.type
_entity.pdbx_description
1 polymer ?
#
loop_
_entity_poly.entity_id
_entity_poly.type
_entity_poly.pdbx_seq_one_letter_code
_entity_poly.pdbx_strand_id
1 'polypeptide(L)'
;MAANLSWYVALGTAGAALVAGWNYLVVRCQRYEVTTQRLRLVEGVLNQRIDEVELYRVKDTQILRPVLLRVFGLGNLQLETSDRTHPKPVLAAIKNATEVREQLRKHVETLRDQKRVREVDFDETGDSEFGDELG
;
A
#
# COMPACT_ATOMS: atom_id res chain seq x y z
N MET A 1 -28.77 44.57 10.01
CA MET A 1 -27.63 44.07 9.20
C MET A 1 -26.88 42.89 9.84
N ALA A 2 -26.85 42.75 11.17
CA ALA A 2 -26.12 41.67 11.87
C ALA A 2 -26.70 40.24 11.73
N ALA A 3 -28.01 40.09 11.56
CA ALA A 3 -28.66 38.77 11.44
C ALA A 3 -28.24 37.96 10.19
N ASN A 4 -27.73 38.64 9.16
CA ASN A 4 -27.28 37.99 7.94
C ASN A 4 -25.85 37.46 8.10
N LEU A 5 -25.04 38.03 9.00
CA LEU A 5 -23.65 37.59 9.17
C LEU A 5 -23.56 36.25 9.89
N SER A 6 -24.42 36.01 10.88
CA SER A 6 -24.45 34.75 11.64
C SER A 6 -24.85 33.55 10.79
N TRP A 7 -25.77 33.72 9.82
CA TRP A 7 -26.17 32.61 8.94
C TRP A 7 -25.04 32.19 7.99
N TYR A 8 -24.25 33.13 7.46
CA TYR A 8 -23.08 32.80 6.63
C TYR A 8 -21.98 32.10 7.44
N VAL A 9 -21.72 32.55 8.67
CA VAL A 9 -20.77 31.89 9.57
C VAL A 9 -21.26 30.48 9.91
N ALA A 10 -22.54 30.31 10.25
CA ALA A 10 -23.14 29.02 10.53
C ALA A 10 -23.04 28.07 9.32
N LEU A 11 -23.34 28.57 8.12
CA LEU A 11 -23.29 27.78 6.89
C LEU A 11 -21.85 27.39 6.51
N GLY A 12 -20.89 28.31 6.70
CA GLY A 12 -19.47 28.02 6.57
C GLY A 12 -19.00 26.94 7.54
N THR A 13 -19.37 27.03 8.82
CA THR A 13 -19.04 25.99 9.81
C THR A 13 -19.70 24.64 9.51
N ALA A 14 -20.95 24.64 9.03
CA ALA A 14 -21.64 23.41 8.65
C ALA A 14 -21.00 22.74 7.43
N GLY A 15 -20.62 23.53 6.41
CA GLY A 15 -19.90 23.01 5.25
C GLY A 15 -18.53 22.43 5.63
N ALA A 16 -17.77 23.13 6.46
CA ALA A 16 -16.49 22.63 6.98
C ALA A 16 -16.66 21.35 7.80
N ALA A 17 -17.67 21.28 8.65
CA ALA A 17 -17.99 20.08 9.44
C ALA A 17 -18.37 18.88 8.54
N LEU A 18 -19.12 19.13 7.46
CA LEU A 18 -19.51 18.09 6.50
C LEU A 18 -18.27 17.55 5.75
N VAL A 19 -17.40 18.43 5.26
CA VAL A 19 -16.14 18.03 4.60
C VAL A 19 -15.23 17.27 5.56
N ALA A 20 -15.11 17.72 6.81
CA ALA A 20 -14.34 17.03 7.84
C ALA A 20 -14.93 15.66 8.16
N GLY A 21 -16.26 15.56 8.31
CA GLY A 21 -16.99 14.32 8.53
C GLY A 21 -16.82 13.34 7.38
N TRP A 22 -16.88 13.81 6.14
CA TRP A 22 -16.65 12.97 4.96
C TRP A 22 -15.23 12.41 4.92
N ASN A 23 -14.20 13.27 5.10
CA ASN A 23 -12.81 12.83 5.16
C ASN A 23 -12.58 11.83 6.31
N TYR A 24 -13.19 12.07 7.47
CA TYR A 24 -13.14 11.16 8.59
C TYR A 24 -13.74 9.80 8.26
N LEU A 25 -14.91 9.75 7.61
CA LEU A 25 -15.53 8.51 7.16
C LEU A 25 -14.66 7.77 6.15
N VAL A 26 -14.10 8.46 5.16
CA VAL A 26 -13.20 7.86 4.16
C VAL A 26 -12.02 7.19 4.82
N VAL A 27 -11.32 7.88 5.73
CA VAL A 27 -10.18 7.31 6.46
C VAL A 27 -10.61 6.15 7.35
N ARG A 28 -11.79 6.23 7.96
CA ARG A 28 -12.27 5.18 8.87
C ARG A 28 -12.70 3.90 8.16
N CYS A 29 -13.11 4.01 6.89
CA CYS A 29 -13.52 2.90 6.04
C CYS A 29 -12.36 2.24 5.27
N GLN A 30 -11.15 2.80 5.32
CA GLN A 30 -9.96 2.12 4.79
C GLN A 30 -9.47 1.05 5.76
N ARG A 31 -9.28 -0.18 5.25
CA ARG A 31 -8.68 -1.28 5.99
C ARG A 31 -7.53 -1.87 5.19
N TYR A 32 -6.46 -2.20 5.90
CA TYR A 32 -5.25 -2.77 5.33
C TYR A 32 -4.98 -4.10 6.00
N GLU A 33 -4.76 -5.15 5.21
CA GLU A 33 -4.43 -6.47 5.71
C GLU A 33 -3.14 -6.95 5.05
N VAL A 34 -2.11 -7.11 5.87
CA VAL A 34 -0.80 -7.62 5.44
C VAL A 34 -0.76 -9.11 5.76
N THR A 35 -0.77 -9.95 4.73
CA THR A 35 -0.52 -11.40 4.83
C THR A 35 0.94 -11.70 4.49
N THR A 36 1.40 -12.93 4.73
CA THR A 36 2.75 -13.42 4.41
C THR A 36 3.16 -13.22 2.95
N GLN A 37 2.23 -13.22 2.00
CA GLN A 37 2.55 -13.13 0.55
C GLN A 37 1.86 -11.98 -0.17
N ARG A 38 0.77 -11.44 0.40
CA ARG A 38 -0.09 -10.45 -0.26
C ARG A 38 -0.48 -9.35 0.71
N LEU A 39 -0.63 -8.16 0.16
CA LEU A 39 -1.19 -7.00 0.80
C LEU A 39 -2.58 -6.76 0.23
N ARG A 40 -3.61 -6.80 1.08
CA ARG A 40 -4.98 -6.44 0.70
C ARG A 40 -5.28 -5.02 1.14
N LEU A 41 -5.76 -4.22 0.21
CA LEU A 41 -6.26 -2.87 0.43
C LEU A 41 -7.77 -2.92 0.24
N VAL A 42 -8.51 -2.57 1.30
CA VAL A 42 -9.97 -2.45 1.26
C VAL A 42 -10.30 -0.97 1.41
N GLU A 43 -10.87 -0.38 0.37
CA GLU A 43 -11.17 1.04 0.31
C GLU A 43 -12.64 1.29 -0.04
N GLY A 44 -13.20 2.39 0.48
CA GLY A 44 -14.53 2.88 0.09
C GLY A 44 -15.56 2.89 1.22
N VAL A 45 -16.41 3.92 1.22
CA VAL A 45 -17.39 4.19 2.29
C VAL A 45 -18.73 3.53 2.00
N LEU A 46 -19.27 3.73 0.80
CA LEU A 46 -20.56 3.16 0.36
C LEU A 46 -20.38 1.99 -0.60
N ASN A 47 -19.39 2.08 -1.49
CA ASN A 47 -18.99 1.01 -2.39
C ASN A 47 -17.58 0.57 -2.00
N GLN A 48 -17.38 -0.72 -1.75
CA GLN A 48 -16.10 -1.26 -1.32
C GLN A 48 -15.33 -1.81 -2.52
N ARG A 49 -14.07 -1.40 -2.64
CA ARG A 49 -13.10 -1.94 -3.58
C ARG A 49 -12.05 -2.69 -2.78
N ILE A 50 -11.77 -3.92 -3.20
CA ILE A 50 -10.76 -4.78 -2.59
C ILE A 50 -9.69 -5.03 -3.65
N ASP A 51 -8.49 -4.53 -3.39
CA ASP A 51 -7.33 -4.71 -4.26
C ASP A 51 -6.28 -5.56 -3.54
N GLU A 52 -5.74 -6.57 -4.22
CA GLU A 52 -4.65 -7.42 -3.70
C GLU A 52 -3.36 -7.15 -4.47
N VAL A 53 -2.26 -6.97 -3.75
CA VAL A 53 -0.92 -6.80 -4.33
C VAL A 53 0.02 -7.83 -3.73
N GLU A 54 0.72 -8.56 -4.59
CA GLU A 54 1.71 -9.55 -4.15
C GLU A 54 2.95 -8.83 -3.60
N LEU A 55 3.40 -9.19 -2.39
CA LEU A 55 4.51 -8.51 -1.72
C LEU A 55 5.81 -8.57 -2.53
N TYR A 56 6.09 -9.68 -3.22
CA TYR A 56 7.31 -9.82 -4.02
C TYR A 56 7.36 -8.86 -5.23
N ARG A 57 6.23 -8.28 -5.65
CA ARG A 57 6.16 -7.31 -6.75
C ARG A 57 6.42 -5.87 -6.31
N VAL A 58 6.46 -5.62 -5.00
CA VAL A 58 6.76 -4.32 -4.43
C VAL A 58 8.24 -4.01 -4.66
N LYS A 59 8.52 -2.93 -5.35
CA LYS A 59 9.87 -2.47 -5.70
C LYS A 59 10.41 -1.48 -4.68
N ASP A 60 9.60 -0.48 -4.35
CA ASP A 60 9.99 0.60 -3.45
C ASP A 60 8.83 1.03 -2.56
N THR A 61 9.16 1.66 -1.44
CA THR A 61 8.21 2.14 -0.43
C THR A 61 8.58 3.55 0.02
N GLN A 62 7.65 4.47 -0.11
CA GLN A 62 7.83 5.89 0.23
C GLN A 62 6.88 6.29 1.36
N ILE A 63 7.35 7.14 2.27
CA ILE A 63 6.53 7.66 3.36
C ILE A 63 6.20 9.13 3.10
N LEU A 64 4.91 9.42 2.96
CA LEU A 64 4.39 10.78 2.84
C LEU A 64 3.82 11.22 4.19
N ARG A 65 4.36 12.31 4.74
CA ARG A 65 3.93 12.91 6.03
C ARG A 65 3.62 14.39 5.87
N PRO A 66 2.43 14.74 5.37
CA PRO A 66 1.94 16.11 5.40
C PRO A 66 1.84 16.61 6.85
N VAL A 67 1.88 17.94 7.03
CA VAL A 67 1.98 18.60 8.34
C VAL A 67 0.90 18.14 9.32
N LEU A 68 -0.35 18.03 8.87
CA LEU A 68 -1.46 17.57 9.71
C LEU A 68 -1.24 16.15 10.23
N LEU A 69 -0.88 15.21 9.36
CA LEU A 69 -0.62 13.82 9.78
C LEU A 69 0.57 13.73 10.72
N ARG A 70 1.60 14.58 10.54
CA ARG A 70 2.74 14.66 11.44
C ARG A 70 2.34 15.05 12.87
N VAL A 71 1.42 15.99 13.02
CA VAL A 71 0.90 16.41 14.34
C VAL A 71 0.13 15.27 15.01
N PHE A 72 -0.60 14.45 14.25
CA PHE A 72 -1.32 13.28 14.77
C PHE A 72 -0.45 12.01 14.90
N GLY A 73 0.85 12.06 14.56
CA GLY A 73 1.72 10.87 14.57
C GLY A 73 1.39 9.84 13.48
N LEU A 74 0.65 10.25 12.45
CA LEU A 74 0.22 9.44 11.33
C LEU A 74 1.11 9.67 10.10
N GLY A 75 1.15 8.71 9.19
CA GLY A 75 1.80 8.85 7.89
C GLY A 75 1.14 7.99 6.83
N ASN A 76 1.32 8.38 5.58
CA ASN A 76 0.86 7.60 4.43
C ASN A 76 2.05 6.80 3.90
N LEU A 77 1.87 5.49 3.71
CA LEU A 77 2.87 4.61 3.10
C LEU A 77 2.46 4.36 1.66
N GLN A 78 3.20 4.93 0.72
CA GLN A 78 3.02 4.70 -0.71
C GLN A 78 3.93 3.56 -1.14
N LEU A 79 3.35 2.60 -1.84
CA LEU A 79 4.06 1.48 -2.41
C LEU A 79 4.23 1.69 -3.90
N GLU A 80 5.35 1.27 -4.45
CA GLU A 80 5.58 1.20 -5.88
C GLU A 80 5.67 -0.27 -6.27
N THR A 81 4.75 -0.72 -7.12
CA THR A 81 4.63 -2.11 -7.56
C THR A 81 4.76 -2.20 -9.07
N SER A 82 5.26 -3.34 -9.53
CA SER A 82 5.36 -3.65 -10.96
C SER A 82 4.03 -4.09 -11.58
N ASP A 83 2.96 -4.17 -10.78
CA ASP A 83 1.63 -4.54 -11.28
C ASP A 83 1.07 -3.47 -12.22
N ARG A 84 0.46 -3.92 -13.32
CA ARG A 84 -0.15 -3.04 -14.33
C ARG A 84 -1.47 -2.44 -13.87
N THR A 85 -2.16 -3.09 -12.94
CA THR A 85 -3.52 -2.74 -12.56
C THR A 85 -3.54 -1.69 -11.45
N HIS A 86 -2.60 -1.79 -10.50
CA HIS A 86 -2.50 -0.90 -9.35
C HIS A 86 -1.02 -0.56 -9.07
N PRO A 87 -0.41 0.36 -9.83
CA PRO A 87 1.03 0.61 -9.75
C PRO A 87 1.46 1.34 -8.45
N LYS A 88 0.54 2.07 -7.81
CA LYS A 88 0.84 2.93 -6.65
C LYS A 88 -0.20 2.83 -5.52
N PRO A 89 -0.31 1.68 -4.83
CA PRO A 89 -1.18 1.58 -3.66
C PRO A 89 -0.70 2.51 -2.54
N VAL A 90 -1.64 3.19 -1.89
CA VAL A 90 -1.34 4.12 -0.79
C VAL A 90 -2.06 3.65 0.46
N LEU A 91 -1.30 3.33 1.49
CA LEU A 91 -1.85 3.04 2.80
C LEU A 91 -1.86 4.34 3.61
N ALA A 92 -3.02 4.97 3.68
CA ALA A 92 -3.18 6.25 4.36
C ALA A 92 -3.33 6.09 5.88
N ALA A 93 -2.92 7.14 6.60
CA ALA A 93 -3.13 7.29 8.04
C ALA A 93 -2.61 6.11 8.90
N ILE A 94 -1.46 5.54 8.54
CA ILE A 94 -0.78 4.52 9.33
C ILE A 94 -0.08 5.17 10.53
N LYS A 95 -0.35 4.65 11.74
CA LYS A 95 0.43 4.96 12.94
C LYS A 95 1.83 4.36 12.82
N ASN A 96 2.85 5.10 13.21
CA ASN A 96 4.25 4.65 13.13
C ASN A 96 4.65 4.15 11.74
N ALA A 97 4.28 4.89 10.68
CA ALA A 97 4.54 4.48 9.29
C ALA A 97 6.02 4.12 8.98
N THR A 98 6.99 4.63 9.76
CA THR A 98 8.41 4.22 9.62
C THR A 98 8.62 2.75 9.96
N GLU A 99 8.06 2.32 11.10
CA GLU A 99 8.21 0.97 11.62
C GLU A 99 7.48 -0.03 10.72
N VAL A 100 6.26 0.30 10.32
CA VAL A 100 5.47 -0.53 9.38
C VAL A 100 6.19 -0.68 8.04
N ARG A 101 6.78 0.39 7.50
CA ARG A 101 7.61 0.32 6.28
C ARG A 101 8.79 -0.62 6.47
N GLU A 102 9.49 -0.54 7.60
CA GLU A 102 10.65 -1.37 7.87
C GLU A 102 10.29 -2.85 8.00
N GLN A 103 9.18 -3.14 8.69
CA GLN A 103 8.62 -4.49 8.75
C GLN A 103 8.25 -5.02 7.36
N LEU A 104 7.56 -4.21 6.56
CA LEU A 104 7.17 -4.58 5.19
C LEU A 104 8.41 -4.87 4.34
N ARG A 105 9.43 -4.01 4.40
CA ARG A 105 10.68 -4.18 3.68
C ARG A 105 11.35 -5.52 4.01
N LYS A 106 11.49 -5.86 5.29
CA LYS A 106 12.06 -7.14 5.73
C LYS A 106 11.27 -8.34 5.20
N HIS A 107 9.93 -8.26 5.21
CA HIS A 107 9.08 -9.32 4.66
C HIS A 107 9.26 -9.47 3.15
N VAL A 108 9.32 -8.37 2.41
CA VAL A 108 9.54 -8.37 0.95
C VAL A 108 10.92 -8.96 0.60
N GLU A 109 11.97 -8.57 1.31
CA GLU A 109 13.33 -9.11 1.10
C GLU A 109 13.35 -10.63 1.36
N THR A 110 12.77 -11.09 2.47
CA THR A 110 12.69 -12.52 2.81
C THR A 110 11.96 -13.33 1.73
N LEU A 111 10.83 -12.82 1.22
CA LEU A 111 10.07 -13.49 0.16
C LEU A 111 10.83 -13.53 -1.17
N ARG A 112 11.56 -12.46 -1.48
CA ARG A 112 12.35 -12.37 -2.70
C ARG A 112 13.52 -13.36 -2.68
N ASP A 113 14.17 -13.53 -1.52
CA ASP A 113 15.21 -14.56 -1.36
C ASP A 113 14.62 -15.96 -1.51
N GLN A 114 13.48 -16.26 -0.88
CA GLN A 114 12.81 -17.57 -1.03
C GLN A 114 12.38 -17.87 -2.47
N LYS A 115 11.88 -16.87 -3.20
CA LYS A 115 11.51 -17.02 -4.62
C LYS A 115 12.73 -17.19 -5.51
N ARG A 116 13.80 -16.43 -5.26
CA ARG A 116 15.05 -16.53 -6.00
C ARG A 116 15.70 -17.89 -5.85
N VAL A 117 15.71 -18.47 -4.65
CA VAL A 117 16.24 -19.83 -4.42
C VAL A 117 15.51 -20.87 -5.28
N ARG A 118 14.18 -20.74 -5.46
CA ARG A 118 13.41 -21.64 -6.34
C ARG A 118 13.72 -21.51 -7.84
N GLU A 119 14.16 -20.35 -8.31
CA GLU A 119 14.50 -20.16 -9.72
C GLU A 119 15.88 -20.74 -10.06
N VAL A 120 16.79 -20.83 -9.10
CA VAL A 120 18.19 -21.26 -9.32
C VAL A 120 18.31 -22.79 -9.37
N ASP A 121 17.39 -23.55 -8.77
CA ASP A 121 17.48 -25.02 -8.66
C ASP A 121 17.00 -25.80 -9.92
N PHE A 122 16.81 -25.16 -11.09
CA PHE A 122 16.18 -25.80 -12.26
C PHE A 122 17.07 -26.01 -13.51
N ASP A 123 18.35 -25.63 -13.51
CA ASP A 123 19.18 -25.64 -14.74
C ASP A 123 20.31 -26.68 -14.80
N GLU A 124 20.35 -27.71 -13.94
CA GLU A 124 21.35 -28.78 -14.07
C GLU A 124 20.75 -30.16 -13.83
N THR A 125 20.34 -30.85 -14.91
CA THR A 125 20.64 -32.27 -15.19
C THR A 125 19.81 -32.69 -16.41
N GLY A 126 20.41 -32.61 -17.60
CA GLY A 126 19.82 -33.17 -18.79
C GLY A 126 20.50 -32.61 -20.02
N ASP A 127 21.66 -33.18 -20.35
CA ASP A 127 22.05 -33.50 -21.74
C ASP A 127 23.27 -34.42 -21.68
N SER A 128 22.99 -35.71 -21.57
CA SER A 128 23.90 -36.80 -21.91
C SER A 128 23.57 -37.28 -23.34
N GLU A 129 24.34 -36.85 -24.33
CA GLU A 129 24.50 -37.51 -25.64
C GLU A 129 26.02 -37.67 -25.84
N PHE A 130 26.64 -38.83 -25.58
CA PHE A 130 26.64 -40.04 -26.43
C PHE A 130 26.82 -39.69 -27.91
N GLY A 131 28.06 -39.69 -28.41
CA GLY A 131 28.29 -39.47 -29.84
C GLY A 131 29.73 -39.42 -30.36
N ASP A 132 30.71 -40.02 -29.68
CA ASP A 132 32.11 -39.99 -30.13
C ASP A 132 32.61 -41.41 -30.43
N GLU A 133 31.83 -42.16 -31.23
CA GLU A 133 32.38 -43.22 -32.07
C GLU A 133 32.60 -42.65 -33.49
N LEU A 134 33.79 -42.91 -34.04
CA LEU A 134 34.23 -42.80 -35.44
C LEU A 134 34.89 -41.46 -35.88
N GLY A 135 36.23 -41.50 -35.90
CA GLY A 135 37.13 -40.60 -36.62
C GLY A 135 38.56 -41.15 -36.63
#